data_AF-A0AAD4L7P5-F1
#
_entry.id   AF-A0AAD4L7P5-F1
#
_cell.length_a   1.000
_cell.length_b   1.000
_cell.length_c   1.000
_cell.angle_alpha   90.00
_cell.angle_beta   90.00
_cell.angle_gamma   90.00
#
_symmetry.space_group_name_H-M   'P 1'
#
loop_
_entity.id
_entity.type
_entity.pdbx_description
1 polymer ?
#
loop_
_entity_poly.entity_id
_entity_poly.type
_entity_poly.pdbx_seq_one_letter_code
_entity_poly.pdbx_strand_id
1 'polypeptide(L)'
;MVQTDKARIASFFLELKREIGEGGCDPTTQVSLSMRRTWIHNSSDYIRQRCCCPTFLIGAGGPWWSVLGSVFTDKFIVQRLTTMEWMVLSSTDEYNRIYRNAKIFVALRNCLSKLQIFYNTLGDVSPLVANQPHPRYFPYPSSFTAEDGSVTRFQYLKSLEEDAACVTYLAETRPDEHGSVPEKVVVKFVSRYGKEVHEFLAGETYAPSLRYYGPLSGTGFSGVFPGPAQSAPPNPHSPSPMYMVVMDYIEARPNTPRDISAQIRTILTRLHSEGYVFGDLRKQNILFDADGKVKLIDFNWCGRYDMKIADENLPEDVQDHIDQNKRRVQAGGPYAYAQYPVSMSTLKGMWAPGMVPLGSIRPIHDWMMFKRLPWQG
;
A
#
# COMPACT_ATOMS: atom_id res chain seq x y z
N MET A 1 25.36 17.45 -5.57
CA MET A 1 24.82 18.63 -4.88
C MET A 1 23.90 19.37 -5.83
N VAL A 2 22.72 19.79 -5.38
CA VAL A 2 21.86 20.73 -6.11
C VAL A 2 22.09 22.11 -5.50
N GLN A 3 22.41 23.09 -6.33
CA GLN A 3 22.54 24.48 -5.92
C GLN A 3 21.26 25.21 -6.31
N THR A 4 20.62 25.84 -5.34
CA THR A 4 19.55 26.82 -5.59
C THR A 4 20.04 28.20 -5.14
N ASP A 5 19.30 29.24 -5.48
CA ASP A 5 19.60 30.61 -5.04
C ASP A 5 19.63 30.75 -3.51
N LYS A 6 18.97 29.82 -2.79
CA LYS A 6 18.74 29.91 -1.35
C LYS A 6 19.45 28.84 -0.53
N ALA A 7 19.90 27.74 -1.14
CA ALA A 7 20.54 26.64 -0.40
C ALA A 7 21.43 25.76 -1.29
N ARG A 8 22.41 25.11 -0.65
CA ARG A 8 23.20 24.03 -1.24
C ARG A 8 22.73 22.69 -0.67
N ILE A 9 22.23 21.82 -1.54
CA ILE A 9 21.46 20.62 -1.16
C ILE A 9 22.24 19.36 -1.50
N ALA A 10 22.42 18.47 -0.52
CA ALA A 10 23.00 17.15 -0.74
C ALA A 10 21.90 16.16 -1.14
N SER A 11 21.61 16.07 -2.44
CA SER A 11 20.59 15.19 -3.01
C SER A 11 21.08 13.77 -3.34
N PHE A 12 22.39 13.53 -3.19
CA PHE A 12 23.04 12.25 -3.47
C PHE A 12 24.21 12.01 -2.51
N PHE A 13 24.28 10.81 -1.94
CA PHE A 13 25.39 10.36 -1.10
C PHE A 13 25.96 9.04 -1.61
N LEU A 14 27.27 8.86 -1.42
CA LEU A 14 28.00 7.70 -1.86
C LEU A 14 28.93 7.24 -0.75
N GLU A 15 28.85 5.97 -0.39
CA GLU A 15 29.81 5.30 0.48
C GLU A 15 30.39 4.09 -0.25
N LEU A 16 31.71 4.08 -0.42
CA LEU A 16 32.45 3.04 -1.11
C LEU A 16 33.43 2.39 -0.14
N LYS A 17 33.41 1.06 -0.10
CA LYS A 17 34.35 0.25 0.67
C LYS A 17 35.11 -0.71 -0.24
N ARG A 18 36.30 -1.13 0.19
CA ARG A 18 37.07 -2.17 -0.51
C ARG A 18 36.32 -3.49 -0.51
N GLU A 19 35.64 -3.83 0.60
CA GLU A 19 34.78 -4.99 0.71
C GLU A 19 33.59 -4.72 1.64
N ILE A 20 32.52 -5.53 1.51
CA ILE A 20 31.40 -5.48 2.47
C ILE A 20 31.92 -5.86 3.86
N GLY A 21 31.60 -5.03 4.86
CA GLY A 21 32.01 -5.25 6.25
C GLY A 21 33.37 -4.63 6.61
N GLU A 22 34.09 -4.04 5.66
CA GLU A 22 35.32 -3.29 5.96
C GLU A 22 35.07 -2.19 7.01
N GLY A 23 35.96 -2.12 8.01
CA GLY A 23 35.83 -1.16 9.11
C GLY A 23 34.69 -1.48 10.07
N GLY A 24 34.18 -2.72 10.06
CA GLY A 24 33.15 -3.19 10.99
C GLY A 24 31.76 -2.58 10.74
N CYS A 25 31.51 -2.03 9.55
CA CYS A 25 30.22 -1.44 9.23
C CYS A 25 29.76 -1.73 7.80
N ASP A 26 28.45 -1.86 7.64
CA ASP A 26 27.78 -2.02 6.35
C ASP A 26 27.75 -0.67 5.59
N PRO A 27 28.20 -0.60 4.32
CA PRO A 27 28.23 0.65 3.57
C PRO A 27 26.84 1.26 3.35
N THR A 28 25.78 0.44 3.27
CA THR A 28 24.41 0.94 3.10
C THR A 28 23.87 1.62 4.36
N THR A 29 24.28 1.14 5.54
CA THR A 29 23.99 1.76 6.83
C THR A 29 24.81 3.03 7.02
N GLN A 30 26.10 2.99 6.69
CA GLN A 30 26.99 4.14 6.85
C GLN A 30 26.56 5.32 5.96
N VAL A 31 26.25 5.09 4.68
CA VAL A 31 25.77 6.17 3.79
C VAL A 31 24.47 6.79 4.31
N SER A 32 23.59 5.97 4.90
CA SER A 32 22.33 6.42 5.50
C SER A 32 22.57 7.33 6.71
N LEU A 33 23.53 6.99 7.57
CA LEU A 33 23.90 7.80 8.73
C LEU A 33 24.61 9.11 8.32
N SER A 34 25.47 9.06 7.31
CA SER A 34 26.12 10.24 6.73
C SER A 34 25.08 11.22 6.17
N MET A 35 24.11 10.72 5.40
CA MET A 35 22.99 11.53 4.90
C MET A 35 22.15 12.11 6.03
N ARG A 36 21.78 11.29 7.02
CA ARG A 36 21.02 11.75 8.20
C ARG A 36 21.74 12.88 8.91
N ARG A 37 23.05 12.76 9.14
CA ARG A 37 23.89 13.79 9.77
C ARG A 37 23.84 15.12 9.01
N THR A 38 23.85 15.08 7.67
CA THR A 38 23.73 16.30 6.87
C THR A 38 22.37 16.95 7.01
N TRP A 39 21.27 16.18 6.96
CA TRP A 39 19.91 16.75 7.01
C TRP A 39 19.49 17.27 8.38
N ILE A 40 20.05 16.75 9.48
CA ILE A 40 19.79 17.27 10.84
C ILE A 40 20.59 18.53 11.16
N HIS A 41 21.59 18.88 10.35
CA HIS A 41 22.39 20.08 10.57
C HIS A 41 21.57 21.35 10.29
N ASN A 42 21.82 22.41 11.08
CA ASN A 42 21.04 23.67 11.02
C ASN A 42 21.09 24.36 9.64
N SER A 43 22.15 24.11 8.87
CA SER A 43 22.29 24.63 7.50
C SER A 43 21.22 24.10 6.52
N SER A 44 20.55 22.99 6.87
CA SER A 44 19.54 22.36 6.03
C SER A 44 18.11 22.71 6.43
N ASP A 45 17.91 23.53 7.47
CA ASP A 45 16.59 23.87 8.04
C ASP A 45 15.64 24.44 7.01
N TYR A 46 16.14 25.34 6.17
CA TYR A 46 15.35 25.98 5.12
C TYR A 46 14.64 24.97 4.21
N ILE A 47 15.35 23.92 3.80
CA ILE A 47 14.83 22.87 2.91
C ILE A 47 14.04 21.83 3.71
N ARG A 48 14.53 21.44 4.89
CA ARG A 48 13.90 20.45 5.77
C ARG A 48 12.51 20.86 6.22
N GLN A 49 12.28 22.16 6.41
CA GLN A 49 10.97 22.66 6.76
C GLN A 49 9.98 22.64 5.58
N ARG A 50 10.42 22.49 4.33
CA ARG A 50 9.55 22.60 3.14
C ARG A 50 9.25 21.27 2.46
N CYS A 51 10.04 20.23 2.69
CA CYS A 51 9.84 18.94 2.05
C CYS A 51 10.32 17.77 2.89
N CYS A 52 10.03 16.56 2.43
CA CYS A 52 10.55 15.33 3.00
C CYS A 52 12.01 15.02 2.58
N CYS A 53 12.77 15.99 2.07
CA CYS A 53 14.20 15.83 1.76
C CYS A 53 14.58 14.57 0.94
N PRO A 54 13.88 14.26 -0.17
CA PRO A 54 14.14 13.06 -0.95
C PRO A 54 15.61 13.03 -1.42
N THR A 55 16.30 11.92 -1.15
CA THR A 55 17.74 11.79 -1.40
C THR A 55 18.04 10.39 -1.93
N PHE A 56 18.92 10.28 -2.93
CA PHE A 56 19.44 9.00 -3.39
C PHE A 56 20.75 8.67 -2.70
N LEU A 57 20.98 7.39 -2.41
CA LEU A 57 22.20 6.91 -1.78
C LEU A 57 22.76 5.75 -2.61
N ILE A 58 24.08 5.62 -2.66
CA ILE A 58 24.75 4.39 -3.05
C ILE A 58 25.62 3.92 -1.89
N GLY A 59 25.40 2.68 -1.49
CA GLY A 59 26.36 1.94 -0.67
C GLY A 59 26.97 0.82 -1.50
N ALA A 60 28.29 0.74 -1.53
CA ALA A 60 29.01 -0.31 -2.24
C ALA A 60 30.20 -0.85 -1.42
N GLY A 61 30.54 -2.11 -1.65
CA GLY A 61 31.67 -2.80 -1.06
C GLY A 61 32.19 -3.86 -2.02
N GLY A 62 33.45 -3.75 -2.44
CA GLY A 62 34.03 -4.63 -3.45
C GLY A 62 33.22 -4.60 -4.75
N PRO A 63 32.82 -5.76 -5.30
CA PRO A 63 32.01 -5.84 -6.53
C PRO A 63 30.52 -5.58 -6.32
N TRP A 64 30.07 -5.40 -5.08
CA TRP A 64 28.66 -5.28 -4.71
C TRP A 64 28.25 -3.83 -4.54
N TRP A 65 27.08 -3.47 -5.05
CA TRP A 65 26.51 -2.14 -4.87
C TRP A 65 24.99 -2.15 -4.83
N SER A 66 24.38 -1.14 -4.22
CA SER A 66 22.93 -0.97 -4.18
C SER A 66 22.55 0.50 -4.20
N VAL A 67 21.46 0.83 -4.89
CA VAL A 67 20.84 2.15 -4.85
C VAL A 67 19.76 2.14 -3.76
N LEU A 68 19.85 3.12 -2.86
CA LEU A 68 18.83 3.40 -1.85
C LEU A 68 18.18 4.75 -2.12
N GLY A 69 16.97 4.90 -1.60
CA GLY A 69 16.24 6.16 -1.55
C GLY A 69 15.91 6.46 -0.09
N SER A 70 15.91 7.74 0.25
CA SER A 70 15.56 8.16 1.60
C SER A 70 14.69 9.41 1.60
N VAL A 71 13.82 9.48 2.60
CA VAL A 71 12.99 10.65 2.91
C VAL A 71 13.00 10.92 4.41
N PHE A 72 12.72 12.16 4.78
CA PHE A 72 12.60 12.65 6.13
C PHE A 72 11.19 13.18 6.40
N THR A 73 10.34 12.33 6.96
CA THR A 73 9.00 12.67 7.46
C THR A 73 9.12 13.14 8.92
N ASP A 74 8.33 12.58 9.83
CA ASP A 74 8.58 12.49 11.27
C ASP A 74 9.73 11.53 11.61
N LYS A 75 10.07 10.63 10.68
CA LYS A 75 11.16 9.64 10.78
C LYS A 75 12.09 9.73 9.58
N PHE A 76 13.30 9.21 9.75
CA PHE A 76 14.20 8.96 8.65
C PHE A 76 13.89 7.59 8.06
N ILE A 77 13.33 7.59 6.86
CA ILE A 77 13.00 6.37 6.13
C ILE A 77 14.06 6.18 5.06
N VAL A 78 14.72 5.03 5.09
CA VAL A 78 15.67 4.61 4.05
C VAL A 78 15.22 3.27 3.51
N GLN A 79 15.08 3.18 2.19
CA GLN A 79 14.65 1.97 1.50
C GLN A 79 15.62 1.62 0.39
N ARG A 80 15.87 0.33 0.21
CA ARG A 80 16.60 -0.18 -0.96
C ARG A 80 15.70 -0.11 -2.18
N LEU A 81 16.16 0.59 -3.21
CA LEU A 81 15.46 0.71 -4.49
C LEU A 81 15.91 -0.36 -5.50
N THR A 82 17.10 -0.92 -5.27
CA THR A 82 17.61 -2.10 -5.99
C THR A 82 17.99 -3.20 -5.01
N THR A 83 18.06 -4.43 -5.51
CA THR A 83 18.83 -5.49 -4.83
C THR A 83 20.31 -5.12 -4.73
N MET A 84 21.08 -5.93 -3.99
CA MET A 84 22.53 -5.83 -4.04
C MET A 84 23.00 -6.39 -5.38
N GLU A 85 23.47 -5.52 -6.26
CA GLU A 85 23.88 -5.85 -7.61
C GLU A 85 25.38 -6.13 -7.68
N TRP A 86 25.77 -7.05 -8.55
CA TRP A 86 27.17 -7.40 -8.80
C TRP A 86 27.69 -6.70 -10.05
N MET A 87 28.86 -6.05 -9.96
CA MET A 87 29.41 -5.19 -11.01
C MET A 87 30.52 -5.84 -11.85
N VAL A 88 31.18 -6.89 -11.34
CA VAL A 88 32.34 -7.52 -12.00
C VAL A 88 31.90 -8.51 -13.08
N LEU A 89 32.78 -8.82 -14.03
CA LEU A 89 32.62 -9.93 -14.98
C LEU A 89 33.35 -11.16 -14.44
N SER A 90 32.61 -12.21 -14.17
CA SER A 90 33.09 -13.51 -13.73
C SER A 90 33.22 -14.49 -14.91
N SER A 91 32.57 -14.21 -16.05
CA SER A 91 32.71 -14.96 -17.30
C SER A 91 32.37 -14.11 -18.53
N THR A 92 32.51 -14.69 -19.73
CA THR A 92 32.18 -14.03 -21.01
C THR A 92 30.68 -13.96 -21.30
N ASP A 93 29.83 -14.69 -20.58
CA ASP A 93 28.38 -14.78 -20.83
C ASP A 93 27.55 -14.11 -19.72
N GLU A 94 27.75 -12.80 -19.53
CA GLU A 94 27.09 -12.04 -18.44
C GLU A 94 26.46 -10.73 -18.91
N TYR A 95 26.16 -10.63 -20.22
CA TYR A 95 25.56 -9.46 -20.87
C TYR A 95 24.28 -8.99 -20.19
N ASN A 96 23.44 -9.91 -19.72
CA ASN A 96 22.20 -9.60 -19.01
C ASN A 96 22.44 -8.78 -17.73
N ARG A 97 23.51 -9.08 -16.98
CA ARG A 97 23.85 -8.36 -15.76
C ARG A 97 24.43 -6.99 -16.07
N ILE A 98 25.30 -6.89 -17.08
CA ILE A 98 25.82 -5.59 -17.56
C ILE A 98 24.65 -4.70 -17.95
N TYR A 99 23.73 -5.23 -18.76
CA TYR A 99 22.58 -4.50 -19.25
C TYR A 99 21.63 -4.09 -18.12
N ARG A 100 21.43 -4.95 -17.10
CA ARG A 100 20.69 -4.61 -15.88
C ARG A 100 21.36 -3.47 -15.10
N ASN A 101 22.66 -3.54 -14.83
CA ASN A 101 23.39 -2.46 -14.16
C ASN A 101 23.32 -1.16 -14.96
N ALA A 102 23.50 -1.21 -16.28
CA ALA A 102 23.37 -0.05 -17.16
C ALA A 102 21.97 0.58 -17.08
N LYS A 103 20.90 -0.23 -17.06
CA LYS A 103 19.52 0.24 -16.85
C LYS A 103 19.38 0.95 -15.49
N ILE A 104 19.96 0.41 -14.43
CA ILE A 104 19.93 1.04 -13.10
C ILE A 104 20.64 2.39 -13.13
N PHE A 105 21.81 2.50 -13.75
CA PHE A 105 22.51 3.78 -13.88
C PHE A 105 21.72 4.82 -14.70
N VAL A 106 21.13 4.40 -15.82
CA VAL A 106 20.28 5.28 -16.64
C VAL A 106 19.06 5.74 -15.84
N ALA A 107 18.39 4.83 -15.12
CA ALA A 107 17.26 5.16 -14.27
C ALA A 107 17.67 6.15 -13.16
N LEU A 108 18.77 5.89 -12.46
CA LEU A 108 19.30 6.76 -11.41
C LEU A 108 19.62 8.15 -11.94
N ARG A 109 20.27 8.25 -13.11
CA ARG A 109 20.54 9.55 -13.77
C ARG A 109 19.25 10.32 -14.03
N ASN A 110 18.24 9.68 -14.61
CA ASN A 110 16.97 10.31 -14.90
C ASN A 110 16.25 10.76 -13.61
N CYS A 111 16.32 9.95 -12.55
CA CYS A 111 15.77 10.28 -11.24
C CYS A 111 16.50 11.46 -10.58
N LEU A 112 17.83 11.53 -10.68
CA LEU A 112 18.62 12.65 -10.17
C LEU A 112 18.28 13.96 -10.90
N SER A 113 18.08 13.91 -12.22
CA SER A 113 17.60 15.08 -12.98
C SER A 113 16.21 15.53 -12.52
N LYS A 114 15.27 14.60 -12.30
CA LYS A 114 13.94 14.93 -11.75
C LYS A 114 14.03 15.50 -10.33
N LEU A 115 14.90 14.95 -9.50
CA LEU A 115 15.12 15.42 -8.14
C LEU A 115 15.72 16.83 -8.10
N GLN A 116 16.60 17.15 -9.05
CA GLN A 116 17.11 18.51 -9.22
C GLN A 116 15.99 19.49 -9.59
N ILE A 117 15.13 19.13 -10.53
CA ILE A 117 13.95 19.95 -10.89
C ILE A 117 13.06 20.17 -9.66
N PHE A 118 12.75 19.10 -8.92
CA PHE A 118 11.97 19.18 -7.69
C PHE A 118 12.53 20.20 -6.68
N TYR A 119 13.83 20.19 -6.43
CA TYR A 119 14.46 21.13 -5.50
C TYR A 119 14.49 22.57 -6.02
N ASN A 120 14.56 22.76 -7.34
CA ASN A 120 14.49 24.08 -7.95
C ASN A 120 13.08 24.69 -7.88
N THR A 121 12.03 23.85 -7.87
CA THR A 121 10.62 24.29 -7.75
C THR A 121 10.12 24.35 -6.31
N LEU A 122 10.98 24.15 -5.31
CA LEU A 122 10.57 24.08 -3.89
C LEU A 122 10.16 25.44 -3.30
N GLY A 123 10.49 26.55 -3.98
CA GLY A 123 10.20 27.90 -3.51
C GLY A 123 8.73 28.16 -3.17
N ASP A 124 7.83 27.41 -3.82
CA ASP A 124 6.38 27.57 -3.69
C ASP A 124 5.78 26.85 -2.48
N VAL A 125 6.57 26.07 -1.75
CA VAL A 125 6.10 25.32 -0.57
C VAL A 125 6.33 26.11 0.71
N SER A 126 5.25 26.34 1.45
CA SER A 126 5.29 26.96 2.77
C SER A 126 6.11 26.12 3.76
N PRO A 127 6.86 26.75 4.69
CA PRO A 127 7.52 26.02 5.77
C PRO A 127 6.53 25.25 6.65
N LEU A 128 7.04 24.21 7.29
CA LEU A 128 6.36 23.44 8.32
C LEU A 128 5.91 24.37 9.44
N VAL A 129 4.61 24.36 9.69
CA VAL A 129 3.97 24.98 10.86
C VAL A 129 3.57 23.87 11.82
N ALA A 130 3.90 24.03 13.10
CA ALA A 130 3.54 23.05 14.11
C ALA A 130 2.02 22.83 14.14
N ASN A 131 1.60 21.57 14.32
CA ASN A 131 0.19 21.16 14.39
C ASN A 131 -0.64 21.44 13.12
N GLN A 132 0.00 21.71 11.98
CA GLN A 132 -0.66 21.84 10.68
C GLN A 132 -0.28 20.68 9.75
N PRO A 133 -1.19 20.18 8.91
CA PRO A 133 -0.85 19.23 7.86
C PRO A 133 0.24 19.82 6.96
N HIS A 134 1.23 19.01 6.62
CA HIS A 134 2.32 19.43 5.75
C HIS A 134 2.62 18.34 4.70
N PRO A 135 2.83 18.69 3.41
CA PRO A 135 3.05 17.72 2.34
C PRO A 135 4.15 16.70 2.62
N ARG A 136 5.16 17.08 3.42
CA ARG A 136 6.26 16.18 3.83
C ARG A 136 5.80 14.89 4.52
N TYR A 137 4.61 14.86 5.12
CA TYR A 137 4.10 13.71 5.87
C TYR A 137 3.16 12.83 5.04
N PHE A 138 2.91 13.20 3.78
CA PHE A 138 1.97 12.51 2.93
C PHE A 138 2.65 11.93 1.69
N PRO A 139 2.11 10.84 1.13
CA PRO A 139 2.54 10.32 -0.16
C PRO A 139 2.40 11.35 -1.28
N TYR A 140 3.23 11.24 -2.33
CA TYR A 140 3.23 12.17 -3.44
C TYR A 140 1.95 12.17 -4.31
N PRO A 141 1.20 11.06 -4.49
CA PRO A 141 0.00 11.09 -5.32
C PRO A 141 -1.07 12.00 -4.72
N SER A 142 -1.58 12.94 -5.51
CA SER A 142 -2.59 13.92 -5.09
C SER A 142 -3.78 14.01 -6.06
N SER A 143 -3.91 13.00 -6.93
CA SER A 143 -4.99 12.90 -7.90
C SER A 143 -5.18 11.47 -8.37
N PHE A 144 -6.39 11.15 -8.79
CA PHE A 144 -6.73 9.90 -9.47
C PHE A 144 -7.53 10.19 -10.73
N THR A 145 -7.56 9.22 -11.64
CA THR A 145 -8.33 9.31 -12.88
C THR A 145 -9.49 8.34 -12.79
N ALA A 146 -10.72 8.85 -12.87
CA ALA A 146 -11.91 8.02 -12.88
C ALA A 146 -12.03 7.21 -14.18
N GLU A 147 -12.97 6.27 -14.23
CA GLU A 147 -13.15 5.38 -15.40
C GLU A 147 -13.53 6.13 -16.68
N ASP A 148 -14.19 7.28 -16.55
CA ASP A 148 -14.55 8.18 -17.65
C ASP A 148 -13.36 9.04 -18.15
N GLY A 149 -12.18 8.88 -17.54
CA GLY A 149 -10.98 9.65 -17.87
C GLY A 149 -10.87 11.01 -17.16
N SER A 150 -11.87 11.40 -16.37
CA SER A 150 -11.82 12.64 -15.59
C SER A 150 -10.76 12.55 -14.48
N VAL A 151 -10.03 13.66 -14.24
CA VAL A 151 -8.98 13.72 -13.22
C VAL A 151 -9.50 14.44 -11.99
N THR A 152 -9.70 13.69 -10.91
CA THR A 152 -10.05 14.25 -9.61
C THR A 152 -8.78 14.52 -8.82
N ARG A 153 -8.56 15.78 -8.42
CA ARG A 153 -7.47 16.19 -7.53
C ARG A 153 -7.97 16.20 -6.09
N PHE A 154 -7.08 15.91 -5.15
CA PHE A 154 -7.39 15.94 -3.73
C PHE A 154 -6.23 16.50 -2.92
N GLN A 155 -6.51 16.85 -1.67
CA GLN A 155 -5.51 17.24 -0.68
C GLN A 155 -5.62 16.37 0.56
N TYR A 156 -4.48 15.94 1.10
CA TYR A 156 -4.45 15.18 2.35
C TYR A 156 -4.78 16.08 3.54
N LEU A 157 -5.63 15.58 4.43
CA LEU A 157 -5.98 16.24 5.67
C LEU A 157 -5.17 15.66 6.84
N LYS A 158 -5.17 14.33 6.99
CA LYS A 158 -4.45 13.63 8.07
C LYS A 158 -4.25 12.14 7.77
N SER A 159 -3.31 11.52 8.47
CA SER A 159 -3.25 10.06 8.60
C SER A 159 -4.48 9.56 9.38
N LEU A 160 -5.01 8.39 9.02
CA LEU A 160 -6.12 7.77 9.76
C LEU A 160 -5.66 6.86 10.90
N GLU A 161 -4.38 6.48 10.90
CA GLU A 161 -3.75 5.75 12.01
C GLU A 161 -2.54 6.55 12.52
N GLU A 162 -2.26 6.44 13.81
CA GLU A 162 -1.09 7.08 14.45
C GLU A 162 0.20 6.25 14.28
N ASP A 163 0.10 5.05 13.70
CA ASP A 163 1.25 4.20 13.41
C ASP A 163 2.06 4.76 12.23
N ALA A 164 3.39 4.66 12.30
CA ALA A 164 4.27 5.05 11.19
C ALA A 164 4.23 4.11 9.99
N ALA A 165 3.66 2.91 10.16
CA ALA A 165 3.31 2.02 9.06
C ALA A 165 1.96 2.38 8.43
N CYS A 166 1.29 3.47 8.85
CA CYS A 166 0.01 3.84 8.29
C CYS A 166 0.13 4.09 6.79
N VAL A 167 -0.69 3.36 6.03
CA VAL A 167 -0.82 3.47 4.58
C VAL A 167 -2.16 4.08 4.16
N THR A 168 -2.92 4.62 5.12
CA THR A 168 -4.32 5.04 4.95
C THR A 168 -4.52 6.48 5.40
N TYR A 169 -4.96 7.34 4.49
CA TYR A 169 -5.03 8.79 4.71
C TYR A 169 -6.42 9.33 4.42
N LEU A 170 -6.86 10.29 5.23
CA LEU A 170 -8.03 11.11 4.95
C LEU A 170 -7.64 12.24 4.01
N ALA A 171 -8.39 12.40 2.93
CA ALA A 171 -8.23 13.47 1.96
C ALA A 171 -9.58 14.12 1.63
N GLU A 172 -9.51 15.27 1.00
CA GLU A 172 -10.66 16.02 0.51
C GLU A 172 -10.46 16.35 -0.97
N THR A 173 -11.47 16.07 -1.79
CA THR A 173 -11.43 16.39 -3.22
C THR A 173 -11.45 17.90 -3.43
N ARG A 174 -10.75 18.36 -4.46
CA ARG A 174 -10.79 19.77 -4.86
C ARG A 174 -11.99 19.98 -5.78
N PRO A 175 -12.67 21.14 -5.69
CA PRO A 175 -13.68 21.53 -6.65
C PRO A 175 -13.13 21.45 -8.07
N ASP A 176 -13.94 20.91 -8.99
CA ASP A 176 -13.66 20.98 -10.42
C ASP A 176 -13.92 22.41 -10.97
N GLU A 177 -13.75 22.58 -12.28
CA GLU A 177 -14.01 23.85 -12.97
C GLU A 177 -15.47 24.33 -12.84
N HIS A 178 -16.39 23.44 -12.49
CA HIS A 178 -17.82 23.71 -12.30
C HIS A 178 -18.19 23.94 -10.82
N GLY A 179 -17.21 23.95 -9.91
CA GLY A 179 -17.43 24.23 -8.49
C GLY A 179 -18.06 23.05 -7.73
N SER A 180 -17.74 21.81 -8.10
CA SER A 180 -18.20 20.62 -7.38
C SER A 180 -17.93 20.71 -5.87
N VAL A 181 -18.87 20.23 -5.06
CA VAL A 181 -18.73 20.22 -3.60
C VAL A 181 -17.55 19.34 -3.19
N PRO A 182 -16.63 19.80 -2.33
CA PRO A 182 -15.56 18.98 -1.78
C PRO A 182 -16.12 17.76 -1.05
N GLU A 183 -15.62 16.57 -1.40
CA GLU A 183 -15.99 15.30 -0.78
C GLU A 183 -14.81 14.74 0.01
N LYS A 184 -15.09 14.15 1.18
CA LYS A 184 -14.08 13.44 1.95
C LYS A 184 -13.88 12.04 1.38
N VAL A 185 -12.63 11.68 1.14
CA VAL A 185 -12.22 10.38 0.62
C VAL A 185 -11.12 9.78 1.46
N VAL A 186 -11.03 8.46 1.45
CA VAL A 186 -9.93 7.69 2.02
C VAL A 186 -9.01 7.26 0.90
N VAL A 187 -7.72 7.56 1.04
CA VAL A 187 -6.66 7.17 0.11
C VAL A 187 -5.77 6.14 0.79
N LYS A 188 -5.65 4.94 0.20
CA LYS A 188 -4.84 3.84 0.73
C LYS A 188 -3.83 3.34 -0.29
N PHE A 189 -2.62 3.00 0.14
CA PHE A 189 -1.57 2.43 -0.70
C PHE A 189 -1.33 0.96 -0.36
N VAL A 190 -1.47 0.09 -1.35
CA VAL A 190 -1.51 -1.37 -1.14
C VAL A 190 -0.75 -2.11 -2.23
N SER A 191 -0.14 -3.25 -1.89
CA SER A 191 0.49 -4.15 -2.88
C SER A 191 -0.49 -5.19 -3.43
N ARG A 192 -1.63 -5.39 -2.75
CA ARG A 192 -2.70 -6.33 -3.09
C ARG A 192 -4.02 -5.77 -2.60
N TYR A 193 -5.08 -5.96 -3.37
CA TYR A 193 -6.42 -5.51 -3.00
C TYR A 193 -7.51 -6.38 -3.62
N GLY A 194 -8.50 -6.78 -2.82
CA GLY A 194 -9.69 -7.50 -3.29
C GLY A 194 -10.71 -6.57 -3.93
N LYS A 195 -10.35 -5.94 -5.06
CA LYS A 195 -11.20 -4.97 -5.80
C LYS A 195 -12.61 -5.53 -6.05
N GLU A 196 -12.68 -6.73 -6.63
CA GLU A 196 -13.95 -7.40 -6.99
C GLU A 196 -14.87 -7.58 -5.78
N VAL A 197 -14.30 -7.98 -4.63
CA VAL A 197 -15.06 -8.17 -3.39
C VAL A 197 -15.53 -6.84 -2.81
N HIS A 198 -14.68 -5.80 -2.88
CA HIS A 198 -15.04 -4.46 -2.44
C HIS A 198 -16.19 -3.90 -3.29
N GLU A 199 -16.10 -3.97 -4.62
CA GLU A 199 -17.16 -3.51 -5.52
C GLU A 199 -18.48 -4.26 -5.30
N PHE A 200 -18.42 -5.59 -5.13
CA PHE A 200 -19.59 -6.40 -4.80
C PHE A 200 -20.28 -5.92 -3.52
N LEU A 201 -19.53 -5.78 -2.42
CA LEU A 201 -20.09 -5.33 -1.14
C LEU A 201 -20.52 -3.86 -1.17
N ALA A 202 -19.84 -3.00 -1.93
CA ALA A 202 -20.25 -1.61 -2.11
C ALA A 202 -21.58 -1.52 -2.88
N GLY A 203 -21.77 -2.35 -3.92
CA GLY A 203 -23.03 -2.46 -4.65
C GLY A 203 -24.20 -2.93 -3.79
N GLU A 204 -23.95 -3.78 -2.79
CA GLU A 204 -24.94 -4.18 -1.78
C GLU A 204 -25.02 -3.22 -0.57
N THR A 205 -24.35 -2.07 -0.62
CA THR A 205 -24.27 -1.05 0.45
C THR A 205 -23.59 -1.52 1.75
N TYR A 206 -22.82 -2.61 1.72
CA TYR A 206 -22.07 -3.17 2.85
C TYR A 206 -20.61 -2.69 2.93
N ALA A 207 -20.17 -1.84 2.02
CA ALA A 207 -18.85 -1.21 2.00
C ALA A 207 -18.95 0.24 1.47
N PRO A 208 -17.99 1.13 1.77
CA PRO A 208 -17.91 2.43 1.11
C PRO A 208 -17.69 2.28 -0.40
N SER A 209 -18.20 3.22 -1.21
CA SER A 209 -18.02 3.17 -2.65
C SER A 209 -16.54 3.28 -3.03
N LEU A 210 -16.09 2.42 -3.94
CA LEU A 210 -14.74 2.48 -4.51
C LEU A 210 -14.73 3.56 -5.61
N ARG A 211 -13.93 4.61 -5.43
CA ARG A 211 -13.78 5.72 -6.40
C ARG A 211 -12.63 5.47 -7.38
N TYR A 212 -11.59 4.76 -6.93
CA TYR A 212 -10.43 4.44 -7.77
C TYR A 212 -9.67 3.22 -7.26
N TYR A 213 -9.20 2.39 -8.18
CA TYR A 213 -8.17 1.39 -7.94
C TYR A 213 -7.25 1.30 -9.15
N GLY A 214 -5.97 1.60 -8.97
CA GLY A 214 -5.03 1.57 -10.08
C GLY A 214 -3.58 1.84 -9.69
N PRO A 215 -2.65 1.70 -10.65
CA PRO A 215 -1.25 2.00 -10.43
C PRO A 215 -1.05 3.48 -10.10
N LEU A 216 0.05 3.82 -9.43
CA LEU A 216 0.35 5.20 -9.10
C LEU A 216 0.55 6.04 -10.39
N SER A 217 -0.20 7.13 -10.53
CA SER A 217 -0.07 8.05 -11.66
C SER A 217 1.39 8.46 -11.89
N GLY A 218 1.86 8.35 -13.14
CA GLY A 218 3.25 8.65 -13.53
C GLY A 218 4.21 7.45 -13.53
N THR A 219 3.78 6.27 -13.07
CA THR A 219 4.53 5.02 -13.33
C THR A 219 4.21 4.56 -14.75
N GLY A 220 4.90 5.13 -15.75
CA GLY A 220 4.80 4.74 -17.16
C GLY A 220 5.34 3.34 -17.44
N PHE A 221 4.86 2.32 -16.73
CA PHE A 221 5.06 0.93 -17.09
C PHE A 221 4.07 0.61 -18.21
N SER A 222 4.48 0.89 -19.45
CA SER A 222 3.79 0.47 -20.68
C SER A 222 4.00 -1.03 -20.98
N GLY A 223 4.27 -1.85 -19.95
CA GLY A 223 4.20 -3.29 -20.10
C GLY A 223 2.74 -3.69 -20.00
N VAL A 224 2.28 -4.61 -20.85
CA VAL A 224 1.03 -5.34 -20.65
C VAL A 224 1.12 -5.96 -19.25
N PHE A 225 0.55 -5.28 -18.26
CA PHE A 225 0.21 -5.93 -17.02
C PHE A 225 -0.84 -6.98 -17.39
N PRO A 226 -0.71 -8.24 -16.92
CA PRO A 226 -1.90 -9.06 -16.85
C PRO A 226 -2.95 -8.19 -16.17
N GLY A 227 -4.15 -8.09 -16.76
CA GLY A 227 -5.28 -7.40 -16.14
C GLY A 227 -5.39 -7.78 -14.66
N PRO A 228 -6.00 -6.90 -13.84
CA PRO A 228 -5.84 -6.82 -12.38
C PRO A 228 -5.32 -8.12 -11.80
N ALA A 229 -4.05 -8.15 -11.40
CA ALA A 229 -3.37 -9.36 -10.97
C ALA A 229 -4.17 -10.01 -9.84
N GLN A 230 -5.02 -10.93 -10.28
CA GLN A 230 -5.89 -11.77 -9.50
C GLN A 230 -4.97 -12.72 -8.80
N SER A 231 -4.83 -12.46 -7.50
CA SER A 231 -4.55 -13.42 -6.43
C SER A 231 -3.27 -14.26 -6.50
N ALA A 232 -2.47 -14.20 -7.56
CA ALA A 232 -1.21 -14.92 -7.66
C ALA A 232 -0.20 -14.36 -6.66
N PRO A 233 0.60 -15.22 -6.00
CA PRO A 233 1.71 -14.76 -5.17
C PRO A 233 2.66 -13.94 -6.05
N PRO A 234 3.12 -12.77 -5.57
CA PRO A 234 4.04 -11.95 -6.34
C PRO A 234 5.29 -12.76 -6.68
N ASN A 235 5.75 -12.66 -7.94
CA ASN A 235 7.03 -13.20 -8.34
C ASN A 235 8.12 -12.59 -7.44
N PRO A 236 8.91 -13.39 -6.68
CA PRO A 236 9.85 -12.88 -5.67
C PRO A 236 10.95 -11.95 -6.23
N HIS A 237 11.07 -11.83 -7.55
CA HIS A 237 12.10 -11.04 -8.25
C HIS A 237 11.59 -9.73 -8.88
N SER A 238 10.30 -9.41 -8.76
CA SER A 238 9.75 -8.12 -9.21
C SER A 238 9.23 -7.33 -8.01
N PRO A 239 9.54 -6.03 -7.87
CA PRO A 239 8.81 -5.20 -6.91
C PRO A 239 7.33 -5.29 -7.27
N SER A 240 6.50 -5.82 -6.35
CA SER A 240 5.05 -5.83 -6.54
C SER A 240 4.61 -4.39 -6.81
N PRO A 241 3.89 -4.11 -7.91
CA PRO A 241 3.41 -2.77 -8.17
C PRO A 241 2.56 -2.31 -6.99
N MET A 242 2.85 -1.12 -6.48
CA MET A 242 2.03 -0.47 -5.47
C MET A 242 0.82 0.14 -6.18
N TYR A 243 -0.35 -0.09 -5.63
CA TYR A 243 -1.62 0.44 -6.10
C TYR A 243 -2.12 1.52 -5.14
N MET A 244 -2.84 2.49 -5.69
CA MET A 244 -3.63 3.44 -4.92
C MET A 244 -5.08 3.01 -4.98
N VAL A 245 -5.72 3.00 -3.81
CA VAL A 245 -7.15 2.79 -3.62
C VAL A 245 -7.72 4.12 -3.12
N VAL A 246 -8.79 4.59 -3.74
CA VAL A 246 -9.57 5.74 -3.25
C VAL A 246 -11.00 5.29 -3.04
N MET A 247 -11.56 5.55 -1.86
CA MET A 247 -12.93 5.18 -1.50
C MET A 247 -13.61 6.28 -0.69
N ASP A 248 -14.93 6.23 -0.57
CA ASP A 248 -15.69 7.19 0.24
C ASP A 248 -15.26 7.14 1.72
N TYR A 249 -15.19 8.33 2.34
CA TYR A 249 -15.04 8.41 3.79
C TYR A 249 -16.37 8.14 4.49
N ILE A 250 -16.35 7.23 5.46
CA ILE A 250 -17.51 6.94 6.32
C ILE A 250 -17.32 7.68 7.64
N GLU A 251 -18.27 8.56 7.97
CA GLU A 251 -18.37 9.13 9.31
C GLU A 251 -18.96 8.09 10.27
N ALA A 252 -18.05 7.37 10.95
CA ALA A 252 -18.44 6.25 11.79
C ALA A 252 -19.19 6.69 13.04
N ARG A 253 -20.34 6.08 13.31
CA ARG A 253 -21.03 6.21 14.61
C ARG A 253 -20.22 5.53 15.72
N PRO A 254 -20.12 6.13 16.91
CA PRO A 254 -19.36 5.55 18.03
C PRO A 254 -20.08 4.36 18.68
N ASN A 255 -21.41 4.34 18.63
CA ASN A 255 -22.23 3.34 19.30
C ASN A 255 -22.45 2.11 18.43
N THR A 256 -22.23 0.93 19.01
CA THR A 256 -22.51 -0.35 18.35
C THR A 256 -24.03 -0.56 18.22
N PRO A 257 -24.55 -0.84 17.00
CA PRO A 257 -25.95 -1.21 16.80
C PRO A 257 -26.31 -2.50 17.54
N ARG A 258 -27.55 -2.60 18.05
CA ARG A 258 -28.01 -3.81 18.78
C ARG A 258 -28.11 -5.05 17.89
N ASP A 259 -28.40 -4.84 16.60
CA ASP A 259 -28.58 -5.88 15.58
C ASP A 259 -27.30 -6.18 14.80
N ILE A 260 -26.13 -5.69 15.25
CA ILE A 260 -24.85 -5.83 14.55
C ILE A 260 -24.51 -7.28 14.18
N SER A 261 -24.74 -8.22 15.09
CA SER A 261 -24.45 -9.63 14.86
C SER A 261 -25.28 -10.17 13.69
N ALA A 262 -26.57 -9.80 13.62
CA ALA A 262 -27.44 -10.17 12.51
C ALA A 262 -27.00 -9.50 11.20
N GLN A 263 -26.60 -8.22 11.22
CA GLN A 263 -26.09 -7.53 10.03
C GLN A 263 -24.83 -8.19 9.48
N ILE A 264 -23.82 -8.47 10.33
CA ILE A 264 -22.58 -9.13 9.90
C ILE A 264 -22.87 -10.54 9.37
N ARG A 265 -23.76 -11.29 10.04
CA ARG A 265 -24.20 -12.61 9.58
C ARG A 265 -24.74 -12.54 8.15
N THR A 266 -25.65 -11.61 7.88
CA THR A 266 -26.22 -11.40 6.54
C THR A 266 -25.13 -11.09 5.51
N ILE A 267 -24.17 -10.21 5.84
CA ILE A 267 -23.06 -9.85 4.95
C ILE A 267 -22.21 -11.08 4.63
N LEU A 268 -21.80 -11.86 5.64
CA LEU A 268 -20.99 -13.06 5.43
C LEU A 268 -21.74 -14.12 4.62
N THR A 269 -23.02 -14.36 4.88
CA THR A 269 -23.83 -15.29 4.10
C THR A 269 -23.86 -14.88 2.62
N ARG A 270 -24.13 -13.61 2.32
CA ARG A 270 -24.13 -13.10 0.93
C ARG A 270 -22.76 -13.27 0.28
N LEU A 271 -21.72 -12.78 0.95
CA LEU A 271 -20.33 -12.84 0.50
C LEU A 271 -19.90 -14.26 0.13
N HIS A 272 -20.12 -15.22 1.04
CA HIS A 272 -19.69 -16.60 0.84
C HIS A 272 -20.52 -17.32 -0.22
N SER A 273 -21.82 -16.99 -0.36
CA SER A 273 -22.69 -17.57 -1.38
C SER A 273 -22.31 -17.14 -2.81
N GLU A 274 -21.69 -15.97 -2.97
CA GLU A 274 -21.15 -15.47 -4.25
C GLU A 274 -19.70 -15.92 -4.51
N GLY A 275 -19.16 -16.81 -3.68
CA GLY A 275 -17.82 -17.40 -3.86
C GLY A 275 -16.66 -16.51 -3.41
N TYR A 276 -16.93 -15.51 -2.57
CA TYR A 276 -15.92 -14.62 -2.01
C TYR A 276 -15.64 -14.92 -0.54
N VAL A 277 -14.47 -14.50 -0.05
CA VAL A 277 -14.08 -14.49 1.36
C VAL A 277 -13.53 -13.12 1.73
N PHE A 278 -13.70 -12.73 2.99
CA PHE A 278 -13.18 -11.46 3.50
C PHE A 278 -11.73 -11.62 3.99
N GLY A 279 -11.46 -12.64 4.79
CA GLY A 279 -10.12 -13.07 5.19
C GLY A 279 -9.50 -12.29 6.34
N ASP A 280 -10.00 -11.10 6.65
CA ASP A 280 -9.46 -10.24 7.70
C ASP A 280 -10.57 -9.63 8.58
N LEU A 281 -11.56 -10.42 8.96
CA LEU A 281 -12.69 -9.94 9.74
C LEU A 281 -12.25 -9.66 11.18
N ARG A 282 -12.36 -8.40 11.63
CA ARG A 282 -12.02 -7.98 13.00
C ARG A 282 -12.68 -6.64 13.31
N LYS A 283 -12.81 -6.31 14.60
CA LYS A 283 -13.50 -5.10 15.08
C LYS A 283 -13.07 -3.82 14.35
N GLN A 284 -11.75 -3.67 14.11
CA GLN A 284 -11.18 -2.50 13.45
C GLN A 284 -11.58 -2.35 11.97
N ASN A 285 -12.01 -3.45 11.33
CA ASN A 285 -12.42 -3.49 9.92
C ASN A 285 -13.95 -3.36 9.75
N ILE A 286 -14.66 -2.99 10.82
CA ILE A 286 -16.12 -2.88 10.87
C ILE A 286 -16.49 -1.48 11.35
N LEU A 287 -17.09 -0.69 10.46
CA LEU A 287 -17.63 0.63 10.77
C LEU A 287 -19.16 0.62 10.76
N PHE A 288 -19.76 1.64 11.37
CA PHE A 288 -21.20 1.89 11.32
C PHE A 288 -21.44 3.24 10.69
N ASP A 289 -22.23 3.29 9.62
CA ASP A 289 -22.59 4.55 9.00
C ASP A 289 -23.57 5.37 9.86
N ALA A 290 -23.98 6.52 9.31
CA ALA A 290 -24.93 7.43 9.93
C ALA A 290 -26.34 6.86 10.11
N ASP A 291 -26.65 5.63 9.71
CA ASP A 291 -27.91 4.92 9.98
C ASP A 291 -27.70 3.71 10.90
N GLY A 292 -26.45 3.43 11.29
CA GLY A 292 -26.11 2.24 12.07
C GLY A 292 -26.03 0.97 11.22
N LYS A 293 -25.83 1.10 9.91
CA LYS A 293 -25.56 -0.03 9.02
C LYS A 293 -24.08 -0.37 9.03
N VAL A 294 -23.80 -1.66 9.06
CA VAL A 294 -22.42 -2.18 9.00
C VAL A 294 -21.80 -1.87 7.64
N LYS A 295 -20.58 -1.33 7.68
CA LYS A 295 -19.70 -1.14 6.53
C LYS A 295 -18.39 -1.85 6.80
N LEU A 296 -18.04 -2.83 5.97
CA LEU A 296 -16.74 -3.48 6.00
C LEU A 296 -15.70 -2.60 5.28
N ILE A 297 -14.50 -2.56 5.84
CA ILE A 297 -13.34 -1.85 5.29
C ILE A 297 -12.10 -2.74 5.33
N ASP A 298 -11.04 -2.35 4.62
CA ASP A 298 -9.78 -3.10 4.50
C ASP A 298 -9.88 -4.43 3.73
N PHE A 299 -9.98 -4.34 2.41
CA PHE A 299 -10.15 -5.47 1.50
C PHE A 299 -8.83 -6.11 1.02
N ASN A 300 -7.71 -5.91 1.72
CA ASN A 300 -6.39 -6.37 1.26
C ASN A 300 -6.29 -7.89 1.05
N TRP A 301 -7.03 -8.66 1.85
CA TRP A 301 -7.00 -10.13 1.86
C TRP A 301 -8.21 -10.78 1.22
N CYS A 302 -9.20 -9.99 0.79
CA CYS A 302 -10.40 -10.51 0.17
C CYS A 302 -10.10 -11.14 -1.20
N GLY A 303 -10.94 -12.07 -1.60
CA GLY A 303 -10.89 -12.65 -2.94
C GLY A 303 -11.80 -13.87 -3.08
N ARG A 304 -11.62 -14.61 -4.18
CA ARG A 304 -12.35 -15.85 -4.43
C ARG A 304 -11.79 -17.01 -3.60
N TYR A 305 -12.65 -17.93 -3.18
CA TYR A 305 -12.24 -19.19 -2.56
C TYR A 305 -12.68 -20.40 -3.40
N ASP A 306 -12.10 -21.57 -3.11
CA ASP A 306 -12.49 -22.79 -3.79
C ASP A 306 -13.80 -23.34 -3.21
N MET A 307 -14.91 -23.06 -3.89
CA MET A 307 -16.23 -23.58 -3.51
C MET A 307 -16.36 -25.11 -3.63
N LYS A 308 -15.35 -25.82 -4.18
CA LYS A 308 -15.32 -27.30 -4.19
C LYS A 308 -14.86 -27.87 -2.85
N ILE A 309 -14.16 -27.07 -2.05
CA ILE A 309 -13.67 -27.48 -0.74
C ILE A 309 -14.73 -27.11 0.28
N ALA A 310 -15.35 -28.11 0.89
CA ALA A 310 -16.31 -27.90 1.96
C ALA A 310 -15.60 -27.46 3.24
N ASP A 311 -16.21 -26.51 3.95
CA ASP A 311 -15.79 -26.14 5.30
C ASP A 311 -16.59 -26.94 6.33
N GLU A 312 -15.88 -27.48 7.32
CA GLU A 312 -16.54 -28.09 8.47
C GLU A 312 -17.07 -26.99 9.42
N ASN A 313 -18.27 -27.18 9.96
CA ASN A 313 -18.88 -26.31 10.99
C ASN A 313 -19.29 -24.90 10.54
N LEU A 314 -19.59 -24.70 9.25
CA LEU A 314 -20.39 -23.54 8.83
C LEU A 314 -21.84 -23.66 9.33
N PRO A 315 -22.54 -22.54 9.57
CA PRO A 315 -23.98 -22.57 9.80
C PRO A 315 -24.70 -23.23 8.62
N GLU A 316 -25.68 -24.11 8.91
CA GLU A 316 -26.39 -24.92 7.90
C GLU A 316 -27.04 -24.06 6.81
N ASP A 317 -27.70 -22.97 7.20
CA ASP A 317 -28.29 -22.00 6.28
C ASP A 317 -27.25 -21.39 5.34
N VAL A 318 -26.04 -21.12 5.82
CA VAL A 318 -24.96 -20.56 4.99
C VAL A 318 -24.47 -21.58 3.99
N GLN A 319 -24.30 -22.83 4.43
CA GLN A 319 -23.91 -23.95 3.57
C GLN A 319 -24.95 -24.17 2.47
N ASP A 320 -26.24 -24.10 2.79
CA ASP A 320 -27.33 -24.21 1.82
C ASP A 320 -27.26 -23.13 0.74
N HIS A 321 -26.99 -21.86 1.12
CA HIS A 321 -26.85 -20.77 0.16
C HIS A 321 -25.63 -20.95 -0.75
N ILE A 322 -24.50 -21.41 -0.19
CA ILE A 322 -23.30 -21.75 -0.97
C ILE A 322 -23.63 -22.87 -1.97
N ASP A 323 -24.32 -23.92 -1.52
CA ASP A 323 -24.65 -25.07 -2.35
C ASP A 323 -25.66 -24.77 -3.46
N GLN A 324 -26.57 -23.83 -3.23
CA GLN A 324 -27.48 -23.32 -4.27
C GLN A 324 -26.74 -22.54 -5.36
N ASN A 325 -25.76 -21.72 -4.97
CA ASN A 325 -25.08 -20.81 -5.89
C ASN A 325 -23.80 -21.38 -6.51
N LYS A 326 -23.21 -22.45 -5.96
CA LYS A 326 -21.93 -23.03 -6.45
C LYS A 326 -21.92 -23.37 -7.93
N ARG A 327 -23.07 -23.76 -8.50
CA ARG A 327 -23.21 -24.10 -9.93
C ARG A 327 -23.25 -22.87 -10.84
N ARG A 328 -23.74 -21.73 -10.33
CA ARG A 328 -23.77 -20.46 -11.07
C ARG A 328 -22.41 -19.76 -11.06
N VAL A 329 -21.70 -19.84 -9.94
CA VAL A 329 -20.43 -19.12 -9.74
C VAL A 329 -19.24 -19.85 -10.38
N GLN A 330 -19.33 -21.18 -10.58
CA GLN A 330 -18.30 -21.95 -11.30
C GLN A 330 -18.41 -21.78 -12.83
N ALA A 331 -17.86 -20.68 -13.33
CA ALA A 331 -17.39 -20.58 -14.72
C ALA A 331 -15.91 -20.18 -14.69
N GLY A 332 -15.06 -21.02 -15.29
CA GLY A 332 -13.62 -21.06 -15.09
C GLY A 332 -12.85 -19.78 -15.45
N GLY A 333 -11.76 -19.59 -14.71
CA GLY A 333 -10.67 -18.69 -15.05
C GLY A 333 -9.41 -19.08 -14.24
N PRO A 334 -8.20 -18.70 -14.66
CA PRO A 334 -6.91 -19.06 -14.05
C PRO A 334 -6.67 -18.33 -12.71
N TYR A 335 -7.72 -18.03 -11.95
CA TYR A 335 -7.67 -17.16 -10.79
C TYR A 335 -7.19 -17.94 -9.59
N ALA A 336 -6.08 -17.50 -9.00
CA ALA A 336 -5.62 -18.05 -7.74
C ALA A 336 -6.68 -17.80 -6.65
N TYR A 337 -6.81 -18.70 -5.69
CA TYR A 337 -7.68 -18.43 -4.54
C TYR A 337 -7.04 -17.42 -3.60
N ALA A 338 -7.85 -16.74 -2.79
CA ALA A 338 -7.36 -15.87 -1.73
C ALA A 338 -6.43 -16.66 -0.79
N GLN A 339 -5.29 -16.06 -0.43
CA GLN A 339 -4.27 -16.69 0.42
C GLN A 339 -3.75 -15.68 1.44
N TYR A 340 -3.40 -16.19 2.63
CA TYR A 340 -2.72 -15.41 3.65
C TYR A 340 -1.28 -15.08 3.26
N PRO A 341 -0.71 -13.97 3.77
CA PRO A 341 0.67 -13.59 3.48
C PRO A 341 1.69 -14.61 4.02
N VAL A 342 2.90 -14.56 3.46
CA VAL A 342 4.07 -15.28 4.00
C VAL A 342 4.37 -14.85 5.44
N SER A 343 4.24 -13.55 5.72
CA SER A 343 4.44 -12.99 7.05
C SER A 343 3.10 -12.66 7.68
N MET A 344 2.66 -13.52 8.61
CA MET A 344 1.50 -13.26 9.45
C MET A 344 1.97 -12.81 10.84
N SER A 345 1.23 -11.90 11.46
CA SER A 345 1.51 -11.47 12.82
C SER A 345 1.46 -12.66 13.79
N THR A 346 2.45 -12.73 14.68
CA THR A 346 2.58 -13.77 15.71
C THR A 346 1.86 -13.41 17.01
N LEU A 347 1.14 -12.28 17.04
CA LEU A 347 0.37 -11.85 18.21
C LEU A 347 -0.70 -12.90 18.57
N LYS A 348 -0.59 -13.44 19.78
CA LYS A 348 -1.47 -14.49 20.29
C LYS A 348 -2.93 -14.01 20.25
N GLY A 349 -3.81 -14.82 19.66
CA GLY A 349 -5.24 -14.54 19.56
C GLY A 349 -5.64 -13.69 18.34
N MET A 350 -4.69 -13.17 17.56
CA MET A 350 -5.00 -12.41 16.34
C MET A 350 -5.68 -13.25 15.26
N TRP A 351 -5.27 -14.51 15.12
CA TRP A 351 -5.76 -15.43 14.08
C TRP A 351 -6.47 -16.64 14.70
N ALA A 352 -7.46 -17.18 13.99
CA ALA A 352 -8.14 -18.41 14.36
C ALA A 352 -7.36 -19.67 13.92
N PRO A 353 -7.64 -20.85 14.52
CA PRO A 353 -7.05 -22.11 14.05
C PRO A 353 -7.30 -22.32 12.55
N GLY A 354 -6.30 -22.84 11.84
CA GLY A 354 -6.36 -23.07 10.38
C GLY A 354 -5.87 -21.88 9.53
N MET A 355 -5.77 -20.67 10.10
CA MET A 355 -5.19 -19.52 9.42
C MET A 355 -3.66 -19.57 9.48
N VAL A 356 -3.03 -20.05 8.41
CA VAL A 356 -1.58 -20.27 8.33
C VAL A 356 -0.94 -19.48 7.18
N PRO A 357 0.36 -19.15 7.26
CA PRO A 357 1.06 -18.47 6.18
C PRO A 357 0.90 -19.20 4.84
N LEU A 358 0.62 -18.46 3.77
CA LEU A 358 0.34 -18.99 2.43
C LEU A 358 -0.86 -19.95 2.33
N GLY A 359 -1.59 -20.18 3.43
CA GLY A 359 -2.82 -20.97 3.43
C GLY A 359 -3.94 -20.27 2.69
N SER A 360 -4.79 -21.05 2.02
CA SER A 360 -6.00 -20.53 1.39
C SER A 360 -6.96 -19.96 2.42
N ILE A 361 -7.53 -18.79 2.11
CA ILE A 361 -8.56 -18.16 2.92
C ILE A 361 -9.90 -18.83 2.58
N ARG A 362 -10.63 -19.26 3.61
CA ARG A 362 -11.89 -20.00 3.47
C ARG A 362 -13.01 -19.35 4.29
N PRO A 363 -14.29 -19.55 3.92
CA PRO A 363 -15.43 -19.05 4.68
C PRO A 363 -15.35 -19.30 6.19
N ILE A 364 -14.94 -20.50 6.62
CA ILE A 364 -14.84 -20.84 8.05
C ILE A 364 -13.93 -19.88 8.82
N HIS A 365 -12.90 -19.32 8.18
CA HIS A 365 -12.01 -18.35 8.80
C HIS A 365 -12.76 -17.08 9.20
N ASP A 366 -13.60 -16.55 8.31
CA ASP A 366 -14.44 -15.38 8.61
C ASP A 366 -15.44 -15.68 9.73
N TRP A 367 -16.05 -16.86 9.74
CA TRP A 367 -16.99 -17.27 10.79
C TRP A 367 -16.32 -17.48 12.15
N MET A 368 -15.11 -18.04 12.18
CA MET A 368 -14.33 -18.15 13.41
C MET A 368 -13.96 -16.77 13.96
N MET A 369 -13.61 -15.82 13.10
CA MET A 369 -13.34 -14.45 13.52
C MET A 369 -14.61 -13.73 13.97
N PHE A 370 -15.74 -13.96 13.29
CA PHE A 370 -17.04 -13.43 13.68
C PHE A 370 -17.44 -13.86 15.10
N LYS A 371 -17.22 -15.14 15.44
CA LYS A 371 -17.44 -15.67 16.80
C LYS A 371 -16.54 -15.06 17.88
N ARG A 372 -15.41 -14.46 17.49
CA ARG A 372 -14.47 -13.78 18.41
C ARG A 372 -14.78 -12.31 18.62
N LEU A 373 -15.73 -11.74 17.86
CA LEU A 373 -16.11 -10.34 18.03
C LEU A 373 -16.80 -10.14 19.39
N PRO A 374 -16.57 -9.01 20.06
CA PRO A 374 -17.13 -8.72 21.39
C PRO A 374 -18.65 -8.52 21.39
N TRP A 375 -19.28 -8.63 20.23
CA TRP A 375 -20.71 -8.42 20.00
C TRP A 375 -21.49 -9.73 19.84
N GLN A 376 -20.82 -10.85 20.09
CA GLN A 376 -21.45 -12.14 20.33
C GLN A 376 -21.86 -12.16 21.81
N GLY A 377 -23.15 -11.92 22.05
CA GLY A 377 -23.77 -12.06 23.37
C GLY A 377 -24.08 -13.51 23.68
#